data_AF-A0A3A4R4L3-F1
#
_entry.id   AF-A0A3A4R4L3-F1
#
_cell.length_a   1.000
_cell.length_b   1.000
_cell.length_c   1.000
_cell.angle_alpha   90.00
_cell.angle_beta   90.00
_cell.angle_gamma   90.00
#
_symmetry.space_group_name_H-M   'P 1'
#
loop_
_entity.id
_entity.type
_entity.pdbx_description
1 polymer ?
#
loop_
_entity_poly.entity_id
_entity_poly.type
_entity_poly.pdbx_seq_one_letter_code
_entity_poly.pdbx_strand_id
1 'polypeptide(L)' 'MYTVYVISSLKKNFTYTGFTSDLADRITRHNNGYEKSTKPYAPFKLIYTEMCTSRVEARKREKFLKSGAGRKFLEKFKK' A
#
# COMPACT_ATOMS: atom_id res chain seq x y z
N MET A 1 -11.92 -4.83 11.39
CA MET A 1 -11.33 -3.54 10.93
C MET A 1 -10.37 -3.84 9.80
N TYR A 2 -10.22 -2.94 8.83
CA TYR A 2 -9.31 -3.10 7.70
C TYR A 2 -8.41 -1.88 7.59
N THR A 3 -7.13 -2.10 7.37
CA THR A 3 -6.15 -1.04 7.16
C THR A 3 -5.80 -0.97 5.67
N VAL A 4 -6.10 0.16 5.05
CA VAL A 4 -5.62 0.50 3.72
C VAL A 4 -4.19 0.98 3.87
N TYR A 5 -3.30 0.51 3.00
CA TYR A 5 -1.89 0.84 3.05
C TYR A 5 -1.32 1.12 1.67
N VAL A 6 -0.27 1.94 1.66
CA VAL A 6 0.55 2.17 0.49
C VAL A 6 2.01 1.99 0.86
N ILE A 7 2.66 1.14 0.09
CA ILE A 7 4.10 0.91 0.19
C ILE A 7 4.78 1.41 -1.08
N SER A 8 5.96 1.99 -0.91
CA SER A 8 6.83 2.42 -2.01
C SER A 8 8.08 1.58 -2.03
N SER A 9 8.48 1.15 -3.21
CA SER A 9 9.79 0.53 -3.41
C SER A 9 10.88 1.55 -3.12
N LEU A 10 11.95 1.11 -2.46
CA LEU A 10 13.15 1.91 -2.23
C LEU A 10 14.13 1.86 -3.42
N LYS A 11 13.96 0.89 -4.32
CA LYS A 11 14.86 0.67 -5.46
C LYS A 11 14.32 1.19 -6.78
N LYS A 12 12.99 1.25 -6.93
CA LYS A 12 12.32 1.61 -8.18
C LYS A 12 11.18 2.58 -7.91
N ASN A 13 10.78 3.35 -8.93
CA ASN A 13 9.58 4.18 -8.83
C ASN A 13 8.31 3.33 -8.96
N PHE A 14 8.07 2.48 -7.96
CA PHE A 14 6.93 1.59 -7.89
C PHE A 14 6.24 1.73 -6.55
N THR A 15 4.92 1.87 -6.59
CA THR A 15 4.07 1.92 -5.40
C THR A 15 3.00 0.85 -5.50
N TYR A 16 2.74 0.20 -4.37
CA TYR A 16 1.65 -0.76 -4.24
C TYR A 16 0.63 -0.23 -3.24
N THR A 17 -0.64 -0.32 -3.61
CA THR A 17 -1.78 0.07 -2.78
C THR A 17 -2.67 -1.14 -2.57
N GLY A 18 -2.94 -1.45 -1.31
CA GLY A 18 -3.79 -2.56 -0.92
C GLY A 18 -4.50 -2.27 0.41
N PHE A 19 -5.28 -3.23 0.88
CA PHE A 19 -5.82 -3.22 2.23
C PHE A 19 -5.77 -4.62 2.85
N THR A 20 -5.69 -4.68 4.17
CA THR A 20 -5.52 -5.92 4.93
C THR A 20 -6.11 -5.77 6.33
N SER A 21 -6.44 -6.89 6.99
CA SER A 21 -6.76 -6.90 8.42
C SER A 21 -5.50 -6.90 9.28
N ASP A 22 -4.39 -7.43 8.77
CA ASP A 22 -3.09 -7.47 9.42
C ASP A 22 -2.04 -6.76 8.55
N LEU A 23 -1.63 -5.58 8.99
CA LEU A 23 -0.67 -4.74 8.26
C LEU A 23 0.77 -5.23 8.44
N ALA A 24 1.13 -5.69 9.63
CA ALA A 24 2.50 -6.04 9.98
C ALA A 24 2.95 -7.29 9.22
N ASP A 25 2.12 -8.33 9.21
CA ASP A 25 2.36 -9.54 8.41
C ASP A 25 2.44 -9.19 6.93
N ARG A 26 1.51 -8.36 6.43
CA ARG A 26 1.46 -8.01 5.00
C ARG A 26 2.70 -7.27 4.52
N ILE A 27 3.21 -6.30 5.28
CA ILE A 27 4.46 -5.59 4.95
C ILE A 27 5.65 -6.56 4.97
N THR A 28 5.72 -7.41 5.98
CA THR A 28 6.77 -8.43 6.12
C THR A 28 6.77 -9.37 4.92
N ARG A 29 5.58 -9.81 4.46
CA ARG A 29 5.44 -10.66 3.28
C ARG A 29 5.91 -10.01 1.99
N HIS A 30 5.60 -8.73 1.79
CA HIS A 30 6.06 -7.97 0.62
C HIS A 30 7.59 -7.83 0.62
N ASN A 31 8.19 -7.53 1.78
CA ASN A 31 9.64 -7.37 1.91
C ASN A 31 10.41 -8.70 1.79
N ASN A 32 9.81 -9.81 2.26
CA ASN A 32 10.37 -11.16 2.10
C ASN A 32 10.14 -11.74 0.68
N GLY A 33 9.47 -11.01 -0.22
CA GLY A 33 9.31 -11.43 -1.61
C GLY A 33 8.34 -12.60 -1.82
N TYR A 34 7.44 -12.87 -0.87
CA TYR A 34 6.41 -13.92 -1.02
C TYR A 34 5.41 -13.62 -2.13
N GLU A 35 5.22 -12.36 -2.45
CA GLU A 35 4.25 -11.90 -3.44
C GLU A 35 4.94 -11.71 -4.79
N LYS A 36 4.72 -12.64 -5.73
CA LYS A 36 5.43 -12.75 -7.03
C LYS A 36 5.45 -11.43 -7.81
N SER A 37 4.35 -10.69 -7.79
CA SER A 37 4.20 -9.41 -8.50
C SER A 37 4.99 -8.27 -7.87
N THR A 38 5.19 -8.30 -6.55
CA THR A 38 5.88 -7.23 -5.81
C THR A 38 7.33 -7.57 -5.47
N LYS A 39 7.70 -8.87 -5.51
CA LYS A 39 9.07 -9.36 -5.27
C LYS A 39 10.16 -8.60 -6.05
N PRO A 40 10.01 -8.26 -7.35
CA PRO A 40 11.04 -7.54 -8.11
C PRO A 40 11.24 -6.08 -7.69
N TYR A 41 10.38 -5.56 -6.82
CA TYR A 41 10.39 -4.17 -6.35
C TYR A 41 10.72 -4.08 -4.84
N ALA A 42 10.89 -5.20 -4.14
CA ALA A 42 11.40 -5.19 -2.77
C ALA A 42 12.86 -4.67 -2.72
N PRO A 43 13.28 -3.97 -1.65
CA PRO A 43 12.55 -3.68 -0.42
C PRO A 43 11.58 -2.49 -0.54
N PHE A 44 10.58 -2.50 0.34
CA PHE A 44 9.49 -1.54 0.42
C PHE A 44 9.50 -0.76 1.75
N LYS A 45 9.19 0.53 1.66
CA LYS A 45 8.89 1.41 2.79
C LYS A 45 7.39 1.68 2.84
N LEU A 46 6.80 1.62 4.03
CA LEU A 46 5.43 2.04 4.26
C LEU A 46 5.37 3.57 4.21
N ILE A 47 4.58 4.13 3.28
CA ILE A 47 4.46 5.58 3.11
C ILE A 47 3.12 6.12 3.57
N TYR A 48 2.08 5.29 3.62
CA TYR A 48 0.74 5.72 4.01
C TYR A 48 -0.07 4.56 4.57
N THR A 49 -0.87 4.84 5.59
CA THR A 49 -1.87 3.91 6.13
C THR A 49 -3.11 4.65 6.59
N GLU A 50 -4.26 4.00 6.48
CA GLU A 50 -5.54 4.50 6.97
C GLU A 50 -6.40 3.34 7.47
N MET A 51 -6.98 3.47 8.66
CA MET A 51 -7.90 2.48 9.20
C MET A 51 -9.32 2.75 8.70
N CYS A 52 -9.98 1.70 8.24
CA CYS A 52 -11.37 1.70 7.80
C CYS A 52 -12.18 0.70 8.64
N THR A 53 -13.43 1.06 8.92
CA THR A 53 -14.30 0.22 9.76
C THR A 53 -14.84 -0.97 8.98
N SER A 54 -15.14 -0.76 7.69
CA SER A 54 -15.70 -1.78 6.79
C SER A 54 -14.80 -2.10 5.60
N ARG A 55 -14.92 -3.33 5.09
CA ARG A 55 -14.29 -3.77 3.82
C ARG A 55 -14.73 -2.89 2.64
N VAL A 56 -15.97 -2.42 2.65
CA VAL A 56 -16.54 -1.57 1.59
C VAL A 56 -15.86 -0.21 1.58
N GLU A 57 -15.66 0.39 2.75
CA GLU A 57 -14.92 1.65 2.91
C GLU A 57 -13.47 1.49 2.47
N ALA A 58 -12.80 0.45 2.96
CA ALA A 58 -11.42 0.15 2.58
C ALA A 58 -11.27 0.00 1.06
N ARG A 59 -12.23 -0.66 0.39
CA ARG A 59 -12.22 -0.81 -1.07
C ARG A 59 -12.47 0.50 -1.81
N LYS A 60 -13.40 1.33 -1.34
CA LYS A 60 -13.64 2.68 -1.90
C LYS A 60 -12.38 3.53 -1.78
N ARG A 61 -11.72 3.47 -0.62
CA ARG A 61 -10.49 4.21 -0.35
C ARG A 61 -9.32 3.70 -1.19
N GLU A 62 -9.16 2.39 -1.30
CA GLU A 62 -8.14 1.77 -2.17
C GLU A 62 -8.33 2.22 -3.63
N LYS A 63 -9.57 2.22 -4.13
CA LYS A 63 -9.88 2.70 -5.48
C LYS A 63 -9.56 4.19 -5.65
N PHE A 64 -9.87 5.02 -4.66
CA PHE A 64 -9.49 6.42 -4.66
C PHE A 64 -7.97 6.59 -4.71
N LEU A 65 -7.21 5.91 -3.86
CA LEU A 65 -5.74 5.99 -3.82
C LEU A 65 -5.09 5.54 -5.14
N LYS A 66 -5.69 4.57 -5.85
CA LYS A 66 -5.24 4.13 -7.18
C LYS A 66 -5.57 5.13 -8.31
N SER A 67 -6.53 6.03 -8.10
CA SER A 67 -6.93 7.06 -9.08
C SER A 67 -5.85 8.14 -9.27
N GLY A 68 -5.96 8.95 -10.32
CA GLY A 68 -5.02 10.06 -10.56
C GLY A 68 -4.96 11.08 -9.41
N ALA A 69 -6.11 11.42 -8.82
CA ALA A 69 -6.17 12.31 -7.66
C ALA A 69 -5.55 11.66 -6.41
N GLY A 70 -5.80 10.37 -6.19
CA GLY A 70 -5.18 9.62 -5.10
C GLY A 70 -3.67 9.49 -5.22
N ARG A 71 -3.16 9.29 -6.44
CA ARG A 71 -1.71 9.29 -6.70
C ARG A 71 -1.09 10.65 -6.36
N LYS A 72 -1.69 11.77 -6.79
CA LYS A 72 -1.25 13.12 -6.42
C LYS A 72 -1.27 13.35 -4.90
N PHE A 73 -2.27 12.82 -4.21
CA PHE A 73 -2.33 12.86 -2.74
C PHE A 73 -1.14 12.11 -2.11
N LEU A 74 -0.79 10.93 -2.64
CA LEU A 74 0.30 10.09 -2.13
C LEU A 74 1.70 10.67 -2.41
N GLU A 75 1.87 11.54 -3.41
CA GLU A 75 3.15 12.20 -3.68
C GLU A 75 3.68 12.99 -2.47
N LYS A 76 2.77 13.54 -1.66
CA LYS A 76 3.13 14.25 -0.42
C LYS A 76 3.83 13.36 0.61
N PHE A 77 3.61 12.05 0.54
CA PHE A 77 4.11 11.05 1.49
C PHE A 77 5.33 10.28 0.98
N LYS A 78 5.75 10.49 -0.28
CA LYS A 78 6.92 9.83 -0.89
C LYS A 78 8.28 10.39 -0.44
N LYS A 79 8.34 11.14 0.67
CA LYS A 79 9.58 11.75 1.18
C LYS A 79 10.54 10.73 1.82
#